data_AF-A0A839IBY6-F1
#
_entry.id   AF-A0A839IBY6-F1
#
_cell.length_a   1.000
_cell.length_b   1.000
_cell.length_c   1.000
_cell.angle_alpha   90.00
_cell.angle_beta   90.00
_cell.angle_gamma   90.00
#
_symmetry.space_group_name_H-M   'P 1'
#
loop_
_entity.id
_entity.type
_entity.pdbx_description
1 polymer ?
#
loop_
_entity_poly.entity_id
_entity_poly.type
_entity_poly.pdbx_seq_one_letter_code
_entity_poly.pdbx_strand_id
1 'polypeptide(L)'
;LAFCCLMVPFAFSSALPLLFFGDESAYGFSVGMWLIFIIVSSATYLQYGLSDRYEYVFSNKGFSYSKQLDQPDWVNSMAQKVAYVACAFCVFAVIVIGPMALVGAGGSLLLAFGMTKKQTVYVDHRFSSTEQFLYAQFNRKRNVIALYHRFDMCDYGDTAHTIISRDQTRSRSYVFFNSDDDMAKVLDLLKQNTNIKIEEITDIKGFFDFDYYPKFVLDIDVIGEQYSVDEATSRRGEPAPVMSDS
;
A
#
# COMPACT_ATOMS: atom_id res chain seq x y z
N LEU A 1 -13.30 -2.26 4.14
CA LEU A 1 -14.50 -3.14 4.00
C LEU A 1 -14.50 -4.31 5.00
N ALA A 2 -13.44 -5.12 5.09
CA ALA A 2 -13.37 -6.27 6.00
C ALA A 2 -13.61 -5.93 7.49
N PHE A 3 -13.13 -4.75 7.93
CA PHE A 3 -13.28 -4.26 9.30
C PHE A 3 -14.74 -3.94 9.68
N CYS A 4 -15.54 -3.39 8.76
CA CYS A 4 -16.96 -3.10 8.99
C CYS A 4 -17.80 -4.38 9.06
N CYS A 5 -17.45 -5.41 8.30
CA CYS A 5 -18.19 -6.67 8.27
C CYS A 5 -18.06 -7.48 9.58
N LEU A 6 -16.96 -7.30 10.33
CA LEU A 6 -16.78 -7.93 11.64
C LEU A 6 -17.41 -7.12 12.77
N MET A 7 -17.49 -5.79 12.63
CA MET A 7 -18.03 -4.90 13.66
C MET A 7 -19.51 -5.09 13.94
N VAL A 8 -20.33 -5.29 12.90
CA VAL A 8 -21.78 -5.42 13.04
C VAL A 8 -22.19 -6.67 13.85
N PRO A 9 -21.73 -7.90 13.52
CA PRO A 9 -22.05 -9.07 14.33
C PRO A 9 -21.42 -9.03 15.73
N PHE A 10 -20.25 -8.38 15.88
CA PHE A 10 -19.58 -8.24 17.18
C PHE A 10 -20.33 -7.29 18.13
N ALA A 11 -20.80 -6.16 17.63
CA ALA A 11 -21.64 -5.22 18.37
C ALA A 11 -22.97 -5.88 18.79
N PHE A 12 -23.57 -6.68 17.90
CA PHE A 12 -24.80 -7.41 18.19
C PHE A 12 -24.57 -8.50 19.26
N SER A 13 -23.47 -9.27 19.16
CA SER A 13 -23.12 -10.32 20.12
C SER A 13 -22.70 -9.80 21.49
N SER A 14 -22.13 -8.60 21.59
CA SER A 14 -21.73 -7.98 22.86
C SER A 14 -22.87 -7.23 23.56
N ALA A 15 -23.88 -6.78 22.79
CA ALA A 15 -25.10 -6.17 23.31
C ALA A 15 -26.14 -7.19 23.78
N LEU A 16 -26.21 -8.37 23.16
CA LEU A 16 -27.18 -9.42 23.50
C LEU A 16 -27.16 -9.81 25.00
N PRO A 17 -25.99 -10.12 25.61
CA PRO A 17 -25.95 -10.52 27.02
C PRO A 17 -26.37 -9.38 27.96
N LEU A 18 -26.07 -8.14 27.59
CA LEU A 18 -26.41 -6.94 28.35
C LEU A 18 -27.92 -6.63 28.29
N LEU A 19 -28.57 -6.91 27.16
CA LEU A 19 -30.01 -6.76 26.98
C LEU A 19 -30.85 -7.87 27.65
N PHE A 20 -30.34 -9.10 27.70
CA PHE A 20 -31.10 -10.26 28.22
C PHE A 20 -30.84 -10.59 29.68
N PHE A 21 -29.62 -10.38 30.18
CA PHE A 21 -29.25 -10.84 31.53
C PHE A 21 -29.03 -9.71 32.54
N GLY A 22 -28.66 -8.50 32.12
CA GLY A 22 -28.60 -7.31 32.99
C GLY A 22 -27.69 -7.40 34.24
N ASP A 23 -26.96 -8.50 34.41
CA ASP A 23 -26.15 -8.81 35.58
C ASP A 23 -24.72 -8.20 35.47
N GLU A 24 -24.05 -7.99 36.62
CA GLU A 24 -22.65 -7.52 36.66
C GLU A 24 -21.68 -8.43 35.86
N SER A 25 -21.99 -9.73 35.78
CA SER A 25 -21.24 -10.70 34.99
C SER A 25 -21.35 -10.46 33.48
N ALA A 26 -22.48 -9.94 33.00
CA ALA A 26 -22.69 -9.59 31.60
C ALA A 26 -21.90 -8.33 31.21
N TYR A 27 -21.73 -7.39 32.13
CA TYR A 27 -20.85 -6.23 31.96
C TYR A 27 -19.38 -6.64 31.82
N GLY A 28 -18.89 -7.51 32.71
CA GLY A 28 -17.52 -8.04 32.64
C GLY A 28 -17.25 -8.79 31.33
N PHE A 29 -18.21 -9.61 30.88
CA PHE A 29 -18.12 -10.32 29.60
C PHE A 29 -18.09 -9.36 28.40
N SER A 30 -18.93 -8.33 28.39
CA SER A 30 -18.97 -7.34 27.31
C SER A 30 -17.66 -6.55 27.21
N VAL A 31 -17.12 -6.08 28.35
CA VAL A 31 -15.82 -5.38 28.40
C VAL A 31 -14.69 -6.29 27.91
N GLY A 32 -14.66 -7.56 28.34
CA GLY A 32 -13.68 -8.54 27.89
C GLY A 32 -13.72 -8.77 26.37
N MET A 33 -14.91 -8.84 25.79
CA MET A 33 -15.11 -8.94 24.35
C MET A 33 -14.55 -7.71 23.62
N TRP A 34 -14.90 -6.49 24.05
CA TRP A 34 -14.37 -5.26 23.45
C TRP A 34 -12.84 -5.19 23.47
N LEU A 35 -12.19 -5.64 24.54
CA LEU A 35 -10.73 -5.72 24.61
C LEU A 35 -10.15 -6.70 23.59
N ILE A 36 -10.74 -7.90 23.45
CA ILE A 36 -10.32 -8.89 22.44
C ILE A 36 -10.48 -8.31 21.03
N PHE A 37 -11.58 -7.61 20.76
CA PHE A 37 -11.80 -6.98 19.46
C PHE A 37 -10.72 -5.94 19.14
N ILE A 38 -10.35 -5.08 20.09
CA ILE A 38 -9.29 -4.11 19.91
C ILE A 38 -7.95 -4.81 19.61
N ILE A 39 -7.62 -5.89 20.32
CA ILE A 39 -6.38 -6.64 20.10
C ILE A 39 -6.37 -7.30 18.71
N VAL A 40 -7.47 -7.95 18.31
CA VAL A 40 -7.57 -8.59 16.99
C VAL A 40 -7.53 -7.54 15.89
N SER A 41 -8.20 -6.41 16.08
CA SER A 41 -8.25 -5.31 15.12
C SER A 41 -6.88 -4.66 14.90
N SER A 42 -6.11 -4.44 15.96
CA SER A 42 -4.76 -3.91 15.88
C SER A 42 -3.79 -4.92 15.26
N ALA A 43 -3.89 -6.20 15.62
CA ALA A 43 -3.10 -7.27 15.00
C ALA A 43 -3.36 -7.40 13.50
N THR A 44 -4.62 -7.33 13.08
CA THR A 44 -4.97 -7.38 11.65
C THR A 44 -4.50 -6.13 10.90
N TYR A 45 -4.64 -4.93 11.48
CA TYR A 45 -4.09 -3.69 10.91
C TYR A 45 -2.57 -3.80 10.67
N LEU A 46 -1.83 -4.33 11.64
CA LEU A 46 -0.38 -4.54 11.50
C LEU A 46 -0.06 -5.57 10.39
N GLN A 47 -0.84 -6.64 10.28
CA GLN A 47 -0.66 -7.63 9.21
C GLN A 47 -0.90 -7.04 7.83
N TYR A 48 -1.88 -6.15 7.65
CA TYR A 48 -2.06 -5.44 6.39
C TYR A 48 -0.83 -4.58 6.05
N GLY A 49 -0.29 -3.84 7.02
CA GLY A 49 0.93 -3.04 6.80
C GLY A 49 2.18 -3.87 6.49
N LEU A 50 2.27 -5.10 7.01
CA LEU A 50 3.39 -6.03 6.75
C LEU A 50 3.24 -6.81 5.44
N SER A 51 2.03 -6.90 4.90
CA SER A 51 1.77 -7.67 3.67
C SER A 51 2.07 -6.86 2.40
N ASP A 52 2.34 -5.56 2.52
CA ASP A 52 2.80 -4.73 1.41
C ASP A 52 4.05 -5.33 0.77
N ARG A 53 3.95 -5.71 -0.50
CA ARG A 53 5.07 -6.26 -1.27
C ARG A 53 5.69 -5.15 -2.11
N TYR A 54 7.00 -5.05 -2.02
CA TYR A 54 7.80 -4.14 -2.83
C TYR A 54 8.57 -4.95 -3.85
N GLU A 55 8.33 -4.67 -5.12
CA GLU A 55 9.08 -5.26 -6.22
C GLU A 55 10.01 -4.21 -6.81
N TYR A 56 11.29 -4.56 -6.87
CA TYR A 56 12.36 -3.71 -7.38
C TYR A 56 12.97 -4.40 -8.59
N VAL A 57 12.99 -3.72 -9.74
CA VAL A 57 13.67 -4.21 -10.93
C VAL A 57 14.77 -3.23 -11.30
N PHE A 58 16.00 -3.70 -11.20
CA PHE A 58 17.17 -2.99 -11.73
C PHE A 58 17.53 -3.56 -13.10
N SER A 59 17.62 -2.67 -14.08
CA SER A 59 18.06 -2.98 -15.43
C SER A 59 19.11 -1.96 -15.87
N ASN A 60 19.88 -2.28 -16.92
CA ASN A 60 20.81 -1.33 -17.52
C ASN A 60 20.10 -0.06 -18.03
N LYS A 61 18.80 -0.17 -18.36
CA LYS A 61 17.98 0.95 -18.83
C LYS A 61 17.42 1.83 -17.70
N GLY A 62 17.39 1.34 -16.47
CA GLY A 62 16.82 2.09 -15.36
C GLY A 62 16.38 1.23 -14.20
N PHE A 63 15.75 1.91 -13.24
CA PHE A 63 15.20 1.37 -12.02
C PHE A 63 13.69 1.49 -12.07
N SER A 64 12.98 0.39 -11.79
CA SER A 64 11.55 0.43 -11.50
C SER A 64 11.25 -0.04 -10.09
N TYR A 65 10.32 0.67 -9.48
CA TYR A 65 9.77 0.41 -8.17
C TYR A 65 8.27 0.20 -8.32
N SER A 66 7.77 -0.91 -7.78
CA SER A 66 6.35 -1.22 -7.79
C SER A 66 5.90 -1.59 -6.39
N LYS A 67 4.96 -0.82 -5.84
CA LYS A 67 4.29 -1.13 -4.58
C LYS A 67 2.98 -1.85 -4.87
N GLN A 68 2.91 -3.10 -4.41
CA GLN A 68 1.68 -3.88 -4.42
C GLN A 68 1.09 -3.90 -3.01
N LEU A 69 -0.13 -3.38 -2.85
CA LEU A 69 -0.91 -3.63 -1.64
C LEU A 69 -1.42 -5.07 -1.72
N ASP A 70 -0.71 -6.00 -1.08
CA ASP A 70 -1.18 -7.38 -0.98
C ASP A 70 -2.07 -7.50 0.26
N GLN A 71 -3.30 -7.92 0.04
CA GLN A 71 -4.18 -8.31 1.12
C GLN A 71 -3.67 -9.65 1.70
N PRO A 72 -3.56 -9.82 3.03
CA PRO A 72 -3.07 -11.06 3.62
C PRO A 72 -3.84 -12.28 3.09
N ASP A 73 -3.13 -13.35 2.73
CA ASP A 73 -3.70 -14.54 2.08
C ASP A 73 -4.84 -15.19 2.90
N TRP A 74 -4.79 -15.06 4.22
CA TRP A 74 -5.81 -15.60 5.11
C TRP A 74 -7.15 -14.89 4.98
N VAL A 75 -7.20 -13.62 4.55
CA VAL A 75 -8.44 -12.84 4.54
C VAL A 75 -9.41 -13.37 3.49
N ASN A 76 -8.90 -13.69 2.30
CA ASN A 76 -9.73 -14.29 1.24
C ASN A 76 -10.22 -15.68 1.65
N SER A 77 -9.33 -16.49 2.24
CA SER A 77 -9.68 -17.81 2.77
C SER A 77 -10.72 -17.74 3.88
N MET A 78 -10.63 -16.77 4.80
CA MET A 78 -11.62 -16.56 5.85
C MET A 78 -12.93 -16.06 5.28
N ALA A 79 -12.90 -15.08 4.37
CA ALA A 79 -14.10 -14.56 3.71
C ALA A 79 -14.87 -15.69 3.01
N GLN A 80 -14.18 -16.58 2.30
CA GLN A 80 -14.78 -17.76 1.67
C GLN A 80 -15.36 -18.76 2.69
N LYS A 81 -14.66 -19.00 3.80
CA LYS A 81 -15.19 -19.89 4.86
C LYS A 81 -16.43 -19.31 5.53
N VAL A 82 -16.42 -18.02 5.86
CA VAL A 82 -17.58 -17.29 6.41
C VAL A 82 -18.72 -17.28 5.39
N ALA A 83 -18.41 -17.11 4.10
CA ALA A 83 -19.37 -17.24 3.00
C ALA A 83 -20.12 -18.56 3.05
N TYR A 84 -19.35 -19.65 3.13
CA TYR A 84 -19.87 -20.99 3.09
C TYR A 84 -20.80 -21.27 4.28
N VAL A 85 -20.38 -20.84 5.48
CA VAL A 85 -21.20 -20.95 6.70
C VAL A 85 -22.47 -20.11 6.61
N ALA A 86 -22.38 -18.86 6.12
CA ALA A 86 -23.52 -17.98 5.95
C ALA A 86 -24.51 -18.51 4.89
N CYS A 87 -24.01 -19.07 3.78
CA CYS A 87 -24.82 -19.74 2.76
C CYS A 87 -25.54 -20.96 3.33
N ALA A 88 -24.83 -21.82 4.07
CA ALA A 88 -25.43 -22.99 4.73
C ALA A 88 -26.54 -22.57 5.70
N PHE A 89 -26.32 -21.51 6.48
CA PHE A 89 -27.32 -20.94 7.36
C PHE A 89 -28.54 -20.39 6.59
N CYS A 90 -28.33 -19.70 5.46
CA CYS A 90 -29.42 -19.21 4.61
C CYS A 90 -30.28 -20.37 4.06
N VAL A 91 -29.64 -21.46 3.61
CA VAL A 91 -30.36 -22.65 3.12
C VAL A 91 -31.18 -23.28 4.25
N PHE A 92 -30.61 -23.40 5.45
CA PHE A 92 -31.33 -23.92 6.62
C PHE A 92 -32.52 -23.02 7.00
N ALA A 93 -32.33 -21.71 7.00
CA ALA A 93 -33.39 -20.75 7.29
C ALA A 93 -34.55 -20.83 6.29
N VAL A 94 -34.26 -21.05 5.00
CA VAL A 94 -35.30 -21.26 3.98
C VAL A 94 -36.11 -22.54 4.22
N ILE A 95 -35.46 -23.61 4.68
CA ILE A 95 -36.15 -24.87 5.00
C ILE A 95 -37.12 -24.67 6.18
N VAL A 96 -36.73 -23.88 7.19
CA VAL A 96 -37.49 -23.71 8.43
C VAL A 96 -38.57 -22.62 8.33
N ILE A 97 -38.24 -21.47 7.73
CA ILE A 97 -39.07 -20.25 7.74
C ILE A 97 -39.75 -20.02 6.37
N GLY A 98 -39.30 -20.71 5.33
CA GLY A 98 -39.83 -20.62 3.99
C GLY A 98 -39.04 -19.68 3.06
N PRO A 99 -39.34 -19.70 1.75
CA PRO A 99 -38.53 -19.05 0.71
C PRO A 99 -38.50 -17.51 0.77
N MET A 100 -39.43 -16.86 1.48
CA MET A 100 -39.41 -15.40 1.65
C MET A 100 -38.20 -14.87 2.43
N ALA A 101 -37.54 -15.71 3.26
CA ALA A 101 -36.34 -15.33 3.99
C ALA A 101 -35.11 -15.09 3.08
N LEU A 102 -35.10 -15.67 1.88
CA LEU A 102 -33.95 -15.62 0.96
C LEU A 102 -33.84 -14.28 0.22
N VAL A 103 -34.97 -13.60 -0.01
CA VAL A 103 -35.08 -12.48 -0.97
C VAL A 103 -34.38 -11.20 -0.49
N GLY A 104 -34.08 -11.05 0.81
CA GLY A 104 -33.32 -9.92 1.34
C GLY A 104 -31.84 -10.23 1.64
N ALA A 105 -31.59 -11.29 2.41
CA ALA A 105 -30.26 -11.59 2.94
C ALA A 105 -29.38 -12.44 2.01
N GLY A 106 -29.99 -13.35 1.22
CA GLY A 106 -29.24 -14.25 0.33
C GLY A 106 -28.69 -13.56 -0.91
N GLY A 107 -29.47 -12.66 -1.53
CA GLY A 107 -29.05 -11.92 -2.72
C GLY A 107 -27.95 -10.90 -2.46
N SER A 108 -28.02 -10.22 -1.32
CA SER A 108 -26.99 -9.24 -0.89
C SER A 108 -25.66 -9.91 -0.57
N LEU A 109 -25.67 -11.11 0.02
CA LEU A 109 -24.47 -11.91 0.30
C LEU A 109 -23.77 -12.36 -1.01
N LEU A 110 -24.52 -12.85 -1.99
CA LEU A 110 -23.96 -13.27 -3.29
C LEU A 110 -23.39 -12.09 -4.08
N LEU A 111 -24.06 -10.94 -4.06
CA LEU A 111 -23.54 -9.70 -4.66
C LEU A 111 -22.26 -9.23 -3.98
N ALA A 112 -22.20 -9.29 -2.64
CA ALA A 112 -20.98 -8.98 -1.90
C ALA A 112 -19.82 -9.90 -2.30
N PHE A 113 -20.05 -11.22 -2.39
CA PHE A 113 -19.01 -12.17 -2.83
C PHE A 113 -18.57 -12.00 -4.29
N GLY A 114 -19.48 -11.60 -5.18
CA GLY A 114 -19.13 -11.27 -6.56
C GLY A 114 -18.18 -10.08 -6.68
N MET A 115 -18.29 -9.12 -5.75
CA MET A 115 -17.46 -7.92 -5.71
C MET A 115 -16.12 -8.10 -4.97
N THR A 116 -15.94 -9.16 -4.18
CA THR A 116 -14.68 -9.43 -3.42
C THR A 116 -13.60 -10.13 -4.25
N LYS A 117 -13.68 -10.16 -5.58
CA LYS A 117 -12.58 -10.71 -6.39
C LYS A 117 -11.33 -9.84 -6.21
N LYS A 118 -10.24 -10.47 -5.74
CA LYS A 118 -8.91 -9.90 -5.53
C LYS A 118 -8.49 -9.14 -6.78
N GLN A 119 -8.47 -7.82 -6.71
CA GLN A 119 -7.74 -7.00 -7.67
C GLN A 119 -6.43 -6.67 -6.96
N THR A 120 -5.33 -7.24 -7.44
CA THR A 120 -3.99 -6.77 -7.08
C THR A 120 -3.89 -5.36 -7.63
N VAL A 121 -4.11 -4.37 -6.76
CA VAL A 121 -4.00 -2.97 -7.14
C VAL A 121 -2.55 -2.58 -6.90
N TYR A 122 -1.85 -2.29 -8.00
CA TYR A 122 -0.60 -1.56 -7.93
C TYR A 122 -0.93 -0.13 -7.55
N VAL A 123 -0.35 0.34 -6.43
CA VAL A 123 -0.70 1.65 -5.86
C VAL A 123 0.33 2.70 -6.20
N ASP A 124 1.58 2.30 -6.38
CA ASP A 124 2.65 3.20 -6.78
C ASP A 124 3.58 2.47 -7.75
N HIS A 125 3.83 3.11 -8.89
CA HIS A 125 4.81 2.67 -9.88
C HIS A 125 5.71 3.85 -10.18
N ARG A 126 6.99 3.72 -9.83
CA ARG A 126 7.99 4.71 -10.17
C ARG A 126 9.00 4.10 -11.11
N PHE A 127 9.33 4.86 -12.14
CA PHE A 127 10.38 4.50 -13.08
C PHE A 127 11.39 5.64 -13.12
N SER A 128 12.66 5.29 -13.09
CA SER A 128 13.74 6.23 -13.32
C SER A 128 14.70 5.62 -14.31
N SER A 129 15.00 6.35 -15.37
CA SER A 129 16.09 5.98 -16.27
C SER A 129 17.42 6.06 -15.54
N THR A 130 18.39 5.27 -15.98
CA THR A 130 19.78 5.33 -15.49
C THR A 130 20.38 6.73 -15.63
N GLU A 131 20.00 7.46 -16.69
CA GLU A 131 20.43 8.84 -16.97
C GLU A 131 19.92 9.85 -15.92
N GLN A 132 18.84 9.51 -15.21
CA GLN A 132 18.24 10.36 -14.19
C GLN A 132 18.81 10.10 -12.80
N PHE A 133 19.73 9.14 -12.65
CA PHE A 133 20.38 8.88 -11.38
C PHE A 133 21.35 10.00 -11.05
N LEU A 134 21.29 10.46 -9.80
CA LEU A 134 22.09 11.57 -9.33
C LEU A 134 23.19 11.09 -8.39
N TYR A 135 22.82 10.17 -7.49
CA TYR A 135 23.65 9.79 -6.36
C TYR A 135 23.14 8.52 -5.70
N ALA A 136 24.02 7.76 -5.05
CA ALA A 136 23.62 6.63 -4.24
C ALA A 136 24.35 6.60 -2.89
N GLN A 137 23.62 6.22 -1.85
CA GLN A 137 24.19 5.90 -0.56
C GLN A 137 23.81 4.47 -0.20
N PHE A 138 24.67 3.76 0.51
CA PHE A 138 24.34 2.42 1.00
C PHE A 138 24.77 2.21 2.44
N ASN A 139 24.08 1.31 3.13
CA ASN A 139 24.42 0.88 4.48
C ASN A 139 24.44 -0.65 4.51
N ARG A 140 25.64 -1.23 4.69
CA ARG A 140 25.82 -2.69 4.74
C ARG A 140 25.09 -3.32 5.92
N LYS A 141 25.14 -2.69 7.10
CA LYS A 141 24.51 -3.23 8.31
C LYS A 141 22.99 -3.40 8.18
N ARG A 142 22.34 -2.60 7.34
CA ARG A 142 20.89 -2.63 7.10
C ARG A 142 20.51 -3.20 5.74
N ASN A 143 21.49 -3.62 4.93
CA ASN A 143 21.28 -4.13 3.57
C ASN A 143 20.35 -3.24 2.76
N VAL A 144 20.70 -1.96 2.67
CA VAL A 144 19.87 -0.95 2.02
C VAL A 144 20.70 -0.01 1.16
N ILE A 145 20.17 0.32 -0.01
CA ILE A 145 20.67 1.38 -0.89
C ILE A 145 19.59 2.47 -0.96
N ALA A 146 19.99 3.72 -0.75
CA ALA A 146 19.20 4.91 -1.06
C ALA A 146 19.68 5.45 -2.40
N LEU A 147 18.86 5.29 -3.43
CA LEU A 147 19.13 5.79 -4.77
C LEU A 147 18.43 7.13 -4.96
N TYR A 148 19.20 8.19 -5.16
CA TYR A 148 18.70 9.52 -5.46
C TYR A 148 18.60 9.69 -6.97
N HIS A 149 17.42 10.05 -7.45
CA HIS A 149 17.15 10.16 -8.87
C HIS A 149 16.09 11.23 -9.15
N ARG A 150 16.11 11.73 -10.38
CA ARG A 150 15.01 12.51 -10.94
C ARG A 150 13.89 11.56 -11.35
N PHE A 151 12.65 11.99 -11.26
CA PHE A 151 11.50 11.25 -11.80
C PHE A 151 10.36 12.21 -12.13
N ASP A 152 9.52 11.78 -13.05
CA ASP A 152 8.27 12.46 -13.40
C ASP A 152 7.17 11.98 -12.46
N MET A 153 6.46 12.91 -11.86
CA MET A 153 5.34 12.66 -10.96
C MET A 153 4.09 13.25 -11.59
N CYS A 154 3.01 12.48 -11.62
CA CYS A 154 1.73 12.92 -12.14
C CYS A 154 0.63 12.51 -11.16
N ASP A 155 0.01 13.48 -10.53
CA ASP A 155 -0.97 13.30 -9.48
C ASP A 155 -2.13 14.29 -9.59
N TYR A 156 -3.22 14.01 -8.88
CA TYR A 156 -4.36 14.91 -8.82
C TYR A 156 -4.04 16.07 -7.87
N GLY A 157 -4.12 17.30 -8.39
CA GLY A 157 -3.87 18.51 -7.61
C GLY A 157 -5.01 18.85 -6.64
N ASP A 158 -6.18 18.23 -6.80
CA ASP A 158 -7.37 18.50 -6.00
C ASP A 158 -8.14 17.23 -5.63
N THR A 159 -8.86 17.27 -4.50
CA THR A 159 -9.69 16.14 -4.04
C THR A 159 -10.88 15.85 -4.96
N ALA A 160 -11.32 16.84 -5.74
CA ALA A 160 -12.38 16.66 -6.73
C ALA A 160 -11.86 16.03 -8.04
N HIS A 161 -10.56 15.76 -8.15
CA HIS A 161 -9.93 15.12 -9.31
C HIS A 161 -10.21 15.87 -10.62
N THR A 162 -10.14 17.20 -10.59
CA THR A 162 -10.38 18.08 -11.74
C THR A 162 -9.11 18.66 -12.33
N ILE A 163 -8.03 18.67 -11.54
CA ILE A 163 -6.71 19.20 -11.90
C ILE A 163 -5.68 18.09 -11.78
N ILE A 164 -4.80 18.00 -12.77
CA ILE A 164 -3.61 17.13 -12.75
C ILE A 164 -2.38 18.02 -12.62
N SER A 165 -1.56 17.74 -11.61
CA SER A 165 -0.20 18.28 -11.50
C SER A 165 0.76 17.30 -12.16
N ARG A 166 1.69 17.81 -12.96
CA ARG A 166 2.80 17.04 -13.50
C ARG A 166 4.09 17.75 -13.18
N ASP A 167 4.92 17.08 -12.39
CA ASP A 167 6.14 17.64 -11.84
C ASP A 167 7.34 16.77 -12.18
N GLN A 168 8.37 17.37 -12.76
CA GLN A 168 9.70 16.79 -12.75
C GLN A 168 10.37 17.10 -11.42
N THR A 169 10.54 16.07 -10.61
CA THR A 169 11.06 16.19 -9.25
C THR A 169 12.26 15.28 -9.01
N ARG A 170 12.84 15.43 -7.82
CA ARG A 170 13.96 14.66 -7.32
C ARG A 170 13.59 14.04 -5.98
N SER A 171 13.89 12.76 -5.82
CA SER A 171 13.68 12.06 -4.55
C SER A 171 14.66 10.92 -4.40
N ARG A 172 14.54 10.21 -3.27
CA ARG A 172 15.30 9.00 -2.98
C ARG A 172 14.37 7.81 -2.91
N SER A 173 14.79 6.72 -3.52
CA SER A 173 14.14 5.42 -3.41
C SER A 173 15.01 4.51 -2.56
N TYR A 174 14.43 3.92 -1.53
CA TYR A 174 15.11 2.91 -0.72
C TYR A 174 14.90 1.53 -1.32
N VAL A 175 15.98 0.79 -1.45
CA VAL A 175 15.99 -0.59 -1.93
C VAL A 175 16.56 -1.45 -0.82
N PHE A 176 15.73 -2.32 -0.26
CA PHE A 176 16.11 -3.25 0.79
C PHE A 176 16.46 -4.60 0.18
N PHE A 177 17.57 -5.17 0.63
CA PHE A 177 18.10 -6.43 0.14
C PHE A 177 18.00 -7.50 1.21
N ASN A 178 17.68 -8.73 0.78
CA ASN A 178 17.66 -9.90 1.66
C ASN A 178 19.07 -10.42 1.97
N SER A 179 20.05 -10.10 1.13
CA SER A 179 21.43 -10.57 1.22
C SER A 179 22.42 -9.48 0.80
N ASP A 180 23.56 -9.42 1.50
CA ASP A 180 24.70 -8.56 1.16
C ASP A 180 25.20 -8.83 -0.27
N ASP A 181 25.15 -10.09 -0.73
CA ASP A 181 25.58 -10.48 -2.08
C ASP A 181 24.70 -9.85 -3.16
N ASP A 182 23.38 -9.77 -2.93
CA ASP A 182 22.45 -9.17 -3.90
C ASP A 182 22.62 -7.65 -3.92
N MET A 183 22.86 -7.04 -2.76
CA MET A 183 23.22 -5.63 -2.68
C MET A 183 24.53 -5.35 -3.43
N ALA A 184 25.55 -6.20 -3.28
CA ALA A 184 26.83 -6.06 -3.97
C ALA A 184 26.67 -6.12 -5.50
N LYS A 185 25.85 -7.04 -6.02
CA LYS A 185 25.53 -7.11 -7.47
C LYS A 185 24.90 -5.81 -7.98
N VAL A 186 23.96 -5.22 -7.24
CA VAL A 186 23.33 -3.96 -7.63
C VAL A 186 24.32 -2.79 -7.56
N LEU A 187 25.19 -2.75 -6.54
CA LEU A 187 26.25 -1.74 -6.47
C LEU A 187 27.21 -1.84 -7.66
N ASP A 188 27.58 -3.05 -8.08
CA ASP A 188 28.43 -3.25 -9.24
C ASP A 188 27.74 -2.85 -10.55
N LEU A 189 26.45 -3.16 -10.70
CA LEU A 189 25.64 -2.67 -11.84
C LEU A 189 25.60 -1.13 -11.88
N LEU A 190 25.43 -0.47 -10.73
CA LEU A 190 25.43 0.99 -10.65
C LEU A 190 26.79 1.57 -11.03
N LYS A 191 27.91 0.98 -10.58
CA LYS A 191 29.26 1.42 -10.93
C LYS A 191 29.59 1.22 -12.42
N GLN A 192 29.10 0.15 -13.02
CA GLN A 192 29.39 -0.19 -14.42
C GLN A 192 28.58 0.65 -15.40
N ASN A 193 27.31 0.90 -15.08
CA ASN A 193 26.37 1.53 -16.01
C ASN A 193 26.20 3.02 -15.79
N THR A 194 26.73 3.58 -14.70
CA THR A 194 26.51 4.98 -14.32
C THR A 194 27.80 5.65 -13.84
N ASN A 195 27.85 6.97 -13.91
CA ASN A 195 28.94 7.79 -13.37
C ASN A 195 28.55 8.49 -12.06
N ILE A 196 27.55 7.98 -11.35
CA ILE A 196 27.10 8.61 -10.10
C ILE A 196 28.06 8.31 -8.96
N LYS A 197 28.16 9.24 -8.01
CA LYS A 197 28.91 9.01 -6.78
C LYS A 197 28.14 8.02 -5.90
N ILE A 198 28.85 7.05 -5.32
CA ILE A 198 28.30 6.03 -4.42
C ILE A 198 29.07 6.08 -3.10
N GLU A 199 28.38 6.30 -1.98
CA GLU A 199 29.01 6.40 -0.66
C GLU A 199 28.43 5.41 0.36
N GLU A 200 29.29 4.86 1.21
CA GLU A 200 28.86 4.06 2.35
C GLU A 200 28.59 4.97 3.55
N ILE A 201 27.38 4.88 4.11
CA ILE A 201 26.98 5.64 5.29
C ILE A 201 26.82 4.68 6.46
N THR A 202 27.61 4.86 7.51
CA THR A 202 27.58 4.02 8.72
C THR A 202 26.53 4.48 9.73
N ASP A 203 26.20 5.77 9.75
CA ASP A 203 25.14 6.31 10.62
C ASP A 203 23.75 5.96 10.08
N ILE A 204 23.09 5.02 10.77
CA ILE A 204 21.76 4.55 10.42
C ILE A 204 20.70 5.62 10.66
N LYS A 205 20.87 6.47 11.69
CA LYS A 205 19.85 7.48 12.01
C LYS A 205 19.79 8.52 10.90
N GLY A 206 20.95 9.07 10.51
CA GLY A 206 21.02 9.99 9.38
C GLY A 206 20.56 9.37 8.06
N PHE A 207 20.78 8.09 7.83
CA PHE A 207 20.42 7.45 6.55
C PHE A 207 18.92 7.52 6.19
N PHE A 208 18.04 7.47 7.20
CA PHE A 208 16.59 7.54 7.00
C PHE A 208 16.00 8.92 7.25
N ASP A 209 16.80 9.83 7.81
CA ASP A 209 16.38 11.17 8.15
C ASP A 209 16.40 12.08 6.92
N PHE A 210 15.44 13.00 6.84
CA PHE A 210 15.36 13.99 5.77
C PHE A 210 16.36 15.13 6.00
N ASP A 211 16.79 15.39 7.24
CA ASP A 211 17.78 16.43 7.54
C ASP A 211 19.17 16.11 6.96
N TYR A 212 19.41 14.83 6.67
CA TYR A 212 20.66 14.30 6.10
C TYR A 212 20.57 14.10 4.59
N TYR A 213 19.52 14.61 3.96
CA TYR A 213 19.39 14.62 2.52
C TYR A 213 20.57 15.40 1.90
N PRO A 214 21.27 14.87 0.90
CA PRO A 214 22.40 15.56 0.29
C PRO A 214 21.96 16.91 -0.28
N LYS A 215 22.57 18.00 0.20
CA LYS A 215 22.18 19.37 -0.16
C LYS A 215 22.17 19.61 -1.66
N PHE A 216 23.18 19.11 -2.38
CA PHE A 216 23.25 19.26 -3.83
C PHE A 216 22.06 18.64 -4.57
N VAL A 217 21.38 17.62 -4.00
CA VAL A 217 20.15 17.07 -4.60
C VAL A 217 18.97 17.99 -4.32
N LEU A 218 18.92 18.62 -3.14
CA LEU A 218 17.90 19.62 -2.81
C LEU A 218 18.02 20.88 -3.67
N ASP A 219 19.25 21.24 -4.04
CA ASP A 219 19.57 22.43 -4.85
C ASP A 219 19.23 22.26 -6.35
N ILE A 220 18.93 21.04 -6.82
CA ILE A 220 18.44 20.80 -8.19
C ILE A 220 17.02 21.38 -8.30
N ASP A 221 16.70 22.06 -9.40
CA ASP A 221 15.36 22.64 -9.59
C ASP A 221 14.24 21.58 -9.74
N VAL A 222 13.01 21.96 -9.38
CA VAL A 222 11.77 21.19 -9.63
C VAL A 222 10.95 22.05 -10.54
N ILE A 223 10.44 21.46 -11.61
CA ILE A 223 9.55 22.14 -12.55
C ILE A 223 8.24 21.40 -12.56
N GLY A 224 7.16 22.17 -12.47
CA GLY A 224 5.80 21.69 -12.36
C GLY A 224 4.85 22.46 -13.24
N GLU A 225 3.91 21.75 -13.86
CA GLU A 225 2.80 22.33 -14.58
C GLU A 225 1.48 21.70 -14.11
N GLN A 226 0.41 22.49 -14.11
CA GLN A 226 -0.93 22.03 -13.78
C GLN A 226 -1.85 22.16 -14.98
N TYR A 227 -2.67 21.14 -15.18
CA TYR A 227 -3.63 21.04 -16.28
C TYR A 227 -5.00 20.64 -15.76
N SER A 228 -6.04 20.91 -16.54
CA SER A 228 -7.31 20.21 -16.34
C SER A 228 -7.19 18.73 -16.73
N VAL A 229 -8.05 17.86 -16.22
CA VAL A 229 -8.06 16.42 -16.61
C VAL A 229 -8.25 16.21 -18.12
N ASP A 230 -9.08 17.04 -18.75
CA ASP A 230 -9.32 16.98 -20.20
C ASP A 230 -8.05 17.33 -20.99
N GLU A 231 -7.34 18.38 -20.56
CA GLU A 231 -6.08 18.79 -21.18
C GLU A 231 -4.98 17.74 -20.96
N ALA A 232 -4.83 17.23 -19.74
CA ALA A 232 -3.83 16.21 -19.42
C ALA A 232 -3.99 14.94 -20.28
N THR A 233 -5.23 14.58 -20.65
CA THR A 233 -5.49 13.43 -21.52
C THR A 233 -4.94 13.64 -22.93
N SER A 234 -5.04 14.86 -23.45
CA SER A 234 -4.46 15.23 -24.75
C SER A 234 -2.92 15.27 -24.73
N ARG A 235 -2.32 15.54 -23.56
CA ARG A 235 -0.86 15.70 -23.38
C ARG A 235 -0.10 14.41 -23.00
N ARG A 236 -0.75 13.24 -22.92
CA ARG A 236 -0.10 11.98 -22.49
C ARG A 236 1.13 11.55 -23.30
N GLY A 237 1.25 12.02 -24.54
CA GLY A 237 2.39 11.74 -25.42
C GLY A 237 3.49 12.80 -25.36
N GLU A 238 3.28 13.89 -24.64
CA GLU A 238 4.23 15.00 -24.58
C GLU A 238 5.36 14.69 -23.60
N PRO A 239 6.60 15.13 -23.92
CA PRO A 239 7.71 15.01 -22.99
C PRO A 239 7.37 15.71 -21.67
N ALA A 240 7.98 15.22 -20.59
CA ALA A 240 7.85 15.85 -19.30
C ALA A 240 8.39 17.30 -19.34
N PRO A 241 7.88 18.21 -18.49
CA PRO A 241 8.42 19.56 -18.37
C PRO A 241 9.94 19.49 -18.20
N VAL A 242 10.68 20.12 -19.11
CA VAL A 242 12.14 19.94 -19.19
C VAL A 242 12.79 20.85 -18.16
N MET A 243 13.56 20.27 -17.23
CA MET A 243 14.46 21.04 -16.36
C MET A 243 15.47 21.81 -17.22
N SER A 244 15.68 23.11 -16.97
CA SER A 244 16.78 23.80 -17.62
C SER A 244 18.09 23.17 -17.16
N ASP A 245 18.90 22.67 -18.09
CA ASP A 245 20.23 22.16 -17.78
C ASP A 245 21.10 23.33 -17.27
N SER A 246 21.38 23.34 -15.96
CA SER A 246 22.37 24.20 -15.33
C SER A 246 23.72 23.51 -15.25
#